data_AF-A0AAZ3NRE5-F1
#
_entry.id   AF-A0AAZ3NRE5-F1
#
_cell.length_a   1.000
_cell.length_b   1.000
_cell.length_c   1.000
_cell.angle_alpha   90.00
_cell.angle_beta   90.00
_cell.angle_gamma   90.00
#
_symmetry.space_group_name_H-M   'P 1'
#
loop_
_entity.id
_entity.type
_entity.pdbx_description
1 polymer ?
#
loop_
_entity_poly.entity_id
_entity_poly.type
_entity_poly.pdbx_seq_one_letter_code
_entity_poly.pdbx_strand_id
1 'polypeptide(L)'
;MKTFPTSAVWCFGILFISVSLITTVLLSTLVYCSLGQGGASLSVSPDRSQFFEYESVSLSCEVQGNSAGWRVVRNTERGILSECKTTWGELKGSSCIVSLIPSDSGVYWCESGSGKHSNAVNITVPAGAVILESPALPVTEGDSVTLRCRYQGTLSNHTAVFYKDGSLIRTETTGEMTIPAVSKSDEGLYKCTNSSSEGESPESWMTVTARGSTPSSSPPKALPSPLSPPLSVCLWVGGCSLHLSDHSTGPVLQEEQRCSC
;
A
#
# COMPACT_ATOMS: atom_id res chain seq x y z
N MET A 1 -18.23 58.58 50.37
CA MET A 1 -18.16 57.11 50.24
C MET A 1 -19.32 56.67 49.37
N LYS A 2 -19.08 56.24 48.13
CA LYS A 2 -20.13 55.75 47.22
C LYS A 2 -20.35 54.26 47.50
N THR A 3 -21.50 53.91 48.06
CA THR A 3 -21.96 52.54 48.26
C THR A 3 -22.49 51.97 46.94
N PHE A 4 -21.89 50.88 46.47
CA PHE A 4 -22.35 50.16 45.28
C PHE A 4 -23.57 49.27 45.63
N PRO A 5 -24.57 49.14 44.75
CA PRO A 5 -25.75 48.33 44.99
C PRO A 5 -25.39 46.84 45.00
N THR A 6 -25.86 46.13 46.04
CA THR A 6 -25.61 44.70 46.28
C THR A 6 -26.11 43.79 45.15
N SER A 7 -27.08 44.22 44.34
CA SER A 7 -27.61 43.44 43.19
C SER A 7 -26.61 43.27 42.03
N ALA A 8 -25.67 44.19 41.86
CA ALA A 8 -24.65 44.09 40.81
C ALA A 8 -23.64 42.97 41.12
N VAL A 9 -23.31 42.76 42.39
CA VAL A 9 -22.32 41.76 42.85
C VAL A 9 -22.79 40.33 42.56
N TRP A 10 -24.09 40.05 42.70
CA TRP A 10 -24.67 38.74 42.38
C TRP A 10 -24.69 38.45 40.87
N CYS A 11 -24.94 39.47 40.04
CA CYS A 11 -24.98 39.31 38.58
C CYS A 11 -23.58 39.03 38.01
N PHE A 12 -22.55 39.74 38.51
CA PHE A 12 -21.15 39.41 38.19
C PHE A 12 -20.78 38.02 38.70
N GLY A 13 -21.15 37.64 39.93
CA GLY A 13 -20.88 36.30 40.48
C GLY A 13 -21.48 35.16 39.64
N ILE A 14 -22.73 35.30 39.20
CA ILE A 14 -23.41 34.30 38.33
C ILE A 14 -22.76 34.24 36.95
N LEU A 15 -22.38 35.40 36.38
CA LEU A 15 -21.68 35.47 35.10
C LEU A 15 -20.29 34.78 35.19
N PHE A 16 -19.52 35.02 36.26
CA PHE A 16 -18.23 34.36 36.50
C PHE A 16 -18.37 32.84 36.70
N ILE A 17 -19.39 32.37 37.43
CA ILE A 17 -19.66 30.93 37.60
C ILE A 17 -20.04 30.29 36.25
N SER A 18 -20.86 30.97 35.45
CA SER A 18 -21.27 30.46 34.12
C SER A 18 -20.09 30.38 33.14
N VAL A 19 -19.21 31.38 33.12
CA VAL A 19 -18.00 31.39 32.27
C VAL A 19 -17.01 30.32 32.74
N SER A 20 -16.81 30.17 34.05
CA SER A 20 -15.96 29.11 34.61
C SER A 20 -16.47 27.70 34.28
N LEU A 21 -17.78 27.48 34.36
CA LEU A 21 -18.40 26.20 33.98
C LEU A 21 -18.26 25.92 32.47
N ILE A 22 -18.45 26.94 31.62
CA ILE A 22 -18.27 26.81 30.16
C ILE A 22 -16.81 26.49 29.83
N THR A 23 -15.84 27.18 30.43
CA THR A 23 -14.41 26.93 30.20
C THR A 23 -13.97 25.55 30.68
N THR A 24 -14.48 25.07 31.83
CA THR A 24 -14.17 23.71 32.33
C THR A 24 -14.82 22.62 31.47
N VAL A 25 -16.02 22.84 30.94
CA VAL A 25 -16.65 21.94 29.96
C VAL A 25 -15.88 21.96 28.62
N LEU A 26 -15.43 23.12 28.15
CA LEU A 26 -14.57 23.21 26.95
C LEU A 26 -13.20 22.55 27.15
N LEU A 27 -12.56 22.75 28.30
CA LEU A 27 -11.28 22.11 28.61
C LEU A 27 -11.44 20.58 28.76
N SER A 28 -12.48 20.11 29.44
CA SER A 28 -12.73 18.68 29.58
C SER A 28 -13.11 18.01 28.25
N THR A 29 -13.88 18.68 27.39
CA THR A 29 -14.17 18.20 26.02
C THR A 29 -12.94 18.22 25.11
N LEU A 30 -12.08 19.25 25.18
CA LEU A 30 -10.79 19.28 24.47
C LEU A 30 -9.84 18.17 24.95
N VAL A 31 -9.79 17.93 26.26
CA VAL A 31 -9.02 16.81 26.84
C VAL A 31 -9.60 15.47 26.38
N TYR A 32 -10.93 15.30 26.38
CA TYR A 32 -11.58 14.09 25.84
C TYR A 32 -11.34 13.91 24.33
N CYS A 33 -11.35 14.99 23.55
CA CYS A 33 -11.01 14.95 22.12
C CYS A 33 -9.55 14.55 21.88
N SER A 34 -8.62 15.02 22.72
CA SER A 34 -7.20 14.67 22.60
C SER A 34 -6.90 13.22 22.98
N LEU A 35 -7.71 12.61 23.86
CA LEU A 35 -7.58 11.21 24.29
C LEU A 35 -8.28 10.21 23.35
N GLY A 36 -9.10 10.67 22.41
CA GLY A 36 -9.88 9.83 21.50
C GLY A 36 -9.23 9.55 20.13
N GLN A 37 -7.99 9.97 19.92
CA GLN A 37 -7.35 9.97 18.60
C GLN A 37 -6.34 8.81 18.44
N GLY A 38 -6.75 7.60 18.81
CA GLY A 38 -6.00 6.39 18.50
C GLY A 38 -5.92 6.15 16.99
N GLY A 39 -4.71 6.02 16.45
CA GLY A 39 -4.50 5.47 15.10
C GLY A 39 -4.50 3.94 15.14
N ALA A 40 -4.73 3.31 13.99
CA ALA A 40 -4.52 1.88 13.81
C ALA A 40 -3.39 1.61 12.82
N SER A 41 -2.68 0.51 13.04
CA SER A 41 -1.72 -0.07 12.12
C SER A 41 -2.25 -1.43 11.66
N LEU A 42 -2.23 -1.70 10.36
CA LEU A 42 -2.48 -3.04 9.83
C LEU A 42 -1.21 -3.88 10.04
N SER A 43 -1.36 -5.05 10.64
CA SER A 43 -0.35 -6.10 10.68
C SER A 43 -0.73 -7.29 9.80
N VAL A 44 0.30 -7.93 9.25
CA VAL A 44 0.21 -9.06 8.31
C VAL A 44 1.00 -10.22 8.88
N SER A 45 0.38 -11.39 9.00
CA SER A 45 1.04 -12.59 9.51
C SER A 45 0.74 -13.80 8.62
N PRO A 46 1.77 -14.46 8.06
CA PRO A 46 3.19 -14.06 8.09
C PRO A 46 3.45 -12.74 7.34
N ASP A 47 4.50 -11.98 7.72
CA ASP A 47 4.88 -10.71 7.09
C ASP A 47 5.49 -10.93 5.70
N ARG A 48 4.60 -11.16 4.72
CA ARG A 48 4.95 -11.43 3.33
C ARG A 48 3.97 -10.72 2.41
N SER A 49 4.45 -10.22 1.28
CA SER A 49 3.63 -9.55 0.25
C SER A 49 3.06 -10.49 -0.82
N GLN A 50 3.66 -11.68 -1.00
CA GLN A 50 3.23 -12.66 -2.00
C GLN A 50 2.93 -14.01 -1.36
N PHE A 51 1.93 -14.70 -1.90
CA PHE A 51 1.46 -15.99 -1.42
C PHE A 51 1.08 -16.89 -2.59
N PHE A 52 1.23 -18.20 -2.42
CA PHE A 52 0.64 -19.15 -3.36
C PHE A 52 -0.87 -19.27 -3.14
N GLU A 53 -1.58 -19.73 -4.18
CA GLU A 53 -2.99 -20.09 -4.07
C GLU A 53 -3.21 -21.09 -2.92
N TYR A 54 -4.27 -20.84 -2.15
CA TYR A 54 -4.69 -21.53 -0.94
C TYR A 54 -3.78 -21.36 0.28
N GLU A 55 -2.69 -20.59 0.21
CA GLU A 55 -1.99 -20.18 1.43
C GLU A 55 -2.86 -19.23 2.26
N SER A 56 -2.69 -19.30 3.58
CA SER A 56 -3.45 -18.50 4.52
C SER A 56 -2.66 -17.28 5.00
N VAL A 57 -3.33 -16.15 5.12
CA VAL A 57 -2.81 -14.92 5.74
C VAL A 57 -3.76 -14.43 6.83
N SER A 58 -3.20 -13.91 7.92
CA SER A 58 -3.93 -13.23 8.99
C SER A 58 -3.63 -11.73 8.94
N LEU A 59 -4.68 -10.93 8.80
CA LEU A 59 -4.65 -9.47 8.76
C LEU A 59 -5.30 -8.90 10.01
N SER A 60 -4.62 -8.05 10.77
CA SER A 60 -5.16 -7.51 12.03
C SER A 60 -4.97 -6.01 12.17
N CYS A 61 -5.97 -5.34 12.74
CA CYS A 61 -5.89 -3.93 13.07
C CYS A 61 -5.34 -3.76 14.49
N GLU A 62 -4.10 -3.31 14.59
CA GLU A 62 -3.44 -2.97 15.86
C GLU A 62 -3.76 -1.52 16.22
N VAL A 63 -4.56 -1.33 17.28
CA VAL A 63 -5.06 -0.02 17.68
C VAL A 63 -4.33 0.46 18.93
N GLN A 64 -3.82 1.70 18.91
CA GLN A 64 -3.37 2.36 20.13
C GLN A 64 -4.58 3.00 20.83
N GLY A 65 -5.12 2.36 21.88
CA GLY A 65 -6.25 2.87 22.65
C GLY A 65 -7.53 2.04 22.48
N ASN A 66 -8.70 2.70 22.38
CA ASN A 66 -9.99 2.00 22.27
C ASN A 66 -10.15 1.34 20.89
N SER A 67 -10.24 0.01 20.87
CA SER A 67 -10.41 -0.83 19.67
C SER A 67 -11.76 -0.72 18.96
N ALA A 68 -12.65 0.19 19.38
CA ALA A 68 -14.01 0.25 18.85
C ALA A 68 -14.06 0.74 17.40
N GLY A 69 -14.26 -0.19 16.47
CA GLY A 69 -14.77 0.10 15.12
C GLY A 69 -13.75 0.12 13.99
N TRP A 70 -12.55 -0.43 14.17
CA TRP A 70 -11.62 -0.68 13.06
C TRP A 70 -11.93 -2.03 12.41
N ARG A 71 -12.02 -2.04 11.09
CA ARG A 71 -12.30 -3.24 10.27
C ARG A 71 -11.24 -3.39 9.19
N VAL A 72 -10.90 -4.63 8.85
CA VAL A 72 -10.05 -4.91 7.69
C VAL A 72 -10.89 -4.74 6.42
N VAL A 73 -10.39 -3.94 5.50
CA VAL A 73 -10.99 -3.65 4.20
C VAL A 73 -9.97 -3.99 3.11
N ARG A 74 -10.46 -4.46 1.97
CA ARG A 74 -9.64 -4.67 0.78
C ARG A 74 -10.23 -4.01 -0.44
N ASN A 75 -9.35 -3.65 -1.37
CA ASN A 75 -9.66 -3.35 -2.75
C ASN A 75 -8.86 -4.29 -3.65
N THR A 76 -9.56 -5.24 -4.26
CA THR A 76 -8.94 -6.20 -5.19
C THR A 76 -8.51 -5.51 -6.48
N GLU A 77 -7.65 -6.13 -7.27
CA GLU A 77 -7.25 -5.64 -8.60
C GLU A 77 -8.44 -5.44 -9.57
N ARG A 78 -9.56 -6.13 -9.32
CA ARG A 78 -10.82 -5.94 -10.06
C ARG A 78 -11.61 -4.70 -9.63
N GLY A 79 -11.09 -3.92 -8.68
CA GLY A 79 -11.76 -2.74 -8.12
C GLY A 79 -12.88 -3.07 -7.14
N ILE A 80 -12.95 -4.31 -6.64
CA ILE A 80 -13.98 -4.72 -5.68
C ILE A 80 -13.53 -4.30 -4.28
N LEU A 81 -14.21 -3.28 -3.74
CA LEU A 81 -14.08 -2.81 -2.38
C LEU A 81 -14.97 -3.63 -1.45
N SER A 82 -14.40 -4.27 -0.43
CA SER A 82 -15.15 -5.09 0.52
C SER A 82 -14.51 -5.15 1.89
N GLU A 83 -15.33 -5.16 2.93
CA GLU A 83 -14.93 -5.44 4.32
C GLU A 83 -14.75 -6.93 4.55
N CYS A 84 -13.80 -7.30 5.43
CA CYS A 84 -13.60 -8.68 5.84
C CYS A 84 -14.82 -9.22 6.58
N LYS A 85 -15.51 -10.12 5.89
CA LYS A 85 -16.67 -10.89 6.34
C LYS A 85 -16.57 -12.28 5.72
N THR A 86 -17.50 -13.14 6.11
CA THR A 86 -17.62 -14.53 5.65
C THR A 86 -17.62 -14.72 4.12
N THR A 87 -17.79 -13.67 3.33
CA THR A 87 -17.70 -13.69 1.86
C THR A 87 -16.29 -13.92 1.33
N TRP A 88 -15.24 -13.51 2.05
CA TRP A 88 -13.85 -13.67 1.61
C TRP A 88 -12.83 -13.86 2.74
N GLY A 89 -13.25 -13.79 4.00
CA GLY A 89 -12.39 -14.04 5.15
C GLY A 89 -13.16 -14.51 6.38
N GLU A 90 -12.45 -15.10 7.32
CA GLU A 90 -12.98 -15.52 8.62
C GLU A 90 -12.50 -14.56 9.71
N LEU A 91 -13.44 -13.98 10.46
CA LEU A 91 -13.10 -13.11 11.58
C LEU A 91 -12.76 -13.96 12.82
N LYS A 92 -11.54 -13.78 13.35
CA LYS A 92 -11.10 -14.32 14.64
C LYS A 92 -10.62 -13.17 15.53
N GLY A 93 -11.51 -12.67 16.37
CA GLY A 93 -11.24 -11.48 17.18
C GLY A 93 -11.09 -10.23 16.30
N SER A 94 -9.95 -9.54 16.38
CA SER A 94 -9.59 -8.41 15.53
C SER A 94 -8.86 -8.82 14.24
N SER A 95 -8.66 -10.11 14.02
CA SER A 95 -7.95 -10.66 12.87
C SER A 95 -8.92 -11.18 11.80
N CYS A 96 -8.60 -10.91 10.55
CA CYS A 96 -9.22 -11.45 9.36
C CYS A 96 -8.30 -12.52 8.77
N ILE A 97 -8.75 -13.78 8.79
CA ILE A 97 -8.01 -14.90 8.20
C ILE A 97 -8.56 -15.17 6.82
N VAL A 98 -7.68 -15.18 5.83
CA VAL A 98 -8.04 -15.34 4.42
C VAL A 98 -7.28 -16.54 3.86
N SER A 99 -7.97 -17.45 3.18
CA SER A 99 -7.34 -18.43 2.30
C SER A 99 -7.33 -17.85 0.90
N LEU A 100 -6.14 -17.53 0.42
CA LEU A 100 -5.95 -16.66 -0.73
C LEU A 100 -6.18 -17.39 -2.05
N ILE A 101 -6.91 -16.76 -2.97
CA ILE A 101 -6.98 -17.16 -4.39
C ILE A 101 -6.51 -16.02 -5.30
N PRO A 102 -6.17 -16.25 -6.59
CA PRO A 102 -5.63 -15.20 -7.46
C PRO A 102 -6.46 -13.91 -7.51
N SER A 103 -7.80 -14.02 -7.43
CA SER A 103 -8.70 -12.86 -7.42
C SER A 103 -8.68 -12.03 -6.14
N ASP A 104 -8.02 -12.51 -5.08
CA ASP A 104 -7.84 -11.78 -3.84
C ASP A 104 -6.64 -10.82 -3.89
N SER A 105 -5.85 -10.84 -4.97
CA SER A 105 -4.75 -9.88 -5.15
C SER A 105 -5.26 -8.44 -5.08
N GLY A 106 -4.55 -7.57 -4.36
CA GLY A 106 -4.92 -6.17 -4.19
C GLY A 106 -4.43 -5.54 -2.89
N VAL A 107 -5.02 -4.40 -2.56
CA VAL A 107 -4.60 -3.55 -1.44
C VAL A 107 -5.49 -3.79 -0.22
N TYR A 108 -4.88 -3.94 0.95
CA TYR A 108 -5.52 -4.22 2.22
C TYR A 108 -5.16 -3.14 3.25
N TRP A 109 -6.13 -2.69 4.05
CA TRP A 109 -5.94 -1.69 5.11
C TRP A 109 -6.99 -1.83 6.20
N CYS A 110 -6.80 -1.14 7.32
CA CYS A 110 -7.80 -0.97 8.36
C CYS A 110 -8.56 0.35 8.17
N GLU A 111 -9.88 0.29 8.26
CA GLU A 111 -10.77 1.44 8.16
C GLU A 111 -11.54 1.62 9.46
N SER A 112 -11.60 2.85 9.97
CA SER A 112 -12.40 3.18 11.15
C SER A 112 -13.85 3.50 10.77
N GLY A 113 -14.77 3.41 11.73
CA GLY A 113 -16.15 3.90 11.56
C GLY A 113 -16.28 5.38 11.16
N SER A 114 -15.23 6.18 11.37
CA SER A 114 -15.14 7.60 10.96
C SER A 114 -14.44 7.81 9.61
N GLY A 115 -14.10 6.75 8.88
CA GLY A 115 -13.44 6.81 7.57
C GLY A 115 -11.94 7.10 7.62
N LYS A 116 -11.30 6.90 8.78
CA LYS A 116 -9.82 6.96 8.88
C LYS A 116 -9.22 5.66 8.38
N HIS A 117 -8.01 5.75 7.83
CA HIS A 117 -7.27 4.62 7.30
C HIS A 117 -5.97 4.40 8.06
N SER A 118 -5.56 3.13 8.22
CA SER A 118 -4.20 2.75 8.63
C SER A 118 -3.22 2.85 7.47
N ASN A 119 -2.00 2.34 7.67
CA ASN A 119 -1.16 1.88 6.55
C ASN A 119 -1.92 0.86 5.69
N ALA A 120 -1.51 0.78 4.42
CA ALA A 120 -2.02 -0.17 3.46
C ALA A 120 -0.88 -1.08 2.99
N VAL A 121 -1.21 -2.34 2.68
CA VAL A 121 -0.28 -3.33 2.14
C VAL A 121 -0.83 -3.90 0.84
N ASN A 122 0.07 -4.24 -0.09
CA ASN A 122 -0.31 -4.95 -1.31
C ASN A 122 -0.04 -6.44 -1.12
N ILE A 123 -1.05 -7.27 -1.37
CA ILE A 123 -0.93 -8.73 -1.36
C ILE A 123 -1.14 -9.23 -2.77
N THR A 124 -0.19 -10.03 -3.27
CA THR A 124 -0.24 -10.62 -4.62
C THR A 124 -0.32 -12.13 -4.53
N VAL A 125 -1.24 -12.72 -5.28
CA VAL A 125 -1.45 -14.17 -5.38
C VAL A 125 -1.28 -14.55 -6.85
N PRO A 126 -0.05 -14.80 -7.33
CA PRO A 126 0.19 -15.08 -8.73
C PRO A 126 -0.33 -16.47 -9.12
N ALA A 127 -0.73 -16.61 -10.39
CA ALA A 127 -0.99 -17.90 -11.01
C ALA A 127 0.30 -18.65 -11.40
N GLY A 128 1.45 -17.97 -11.33
CA GLY A 128 2.75 -18.55 -11.63
C GLY A 128 3.28 -19.43 -10.50
N ALA A 129 4.27 -20.26 -10.82
CA ALA A 129 4.86 -21.21 -9.88
C ALA A 129 5.96 -20.61 -8.99
N VAL A 130 6.24 -19.30 -9.07
CA VAL A 130 7.31 -18.64 -8.33
C VAL A 130 6.76 -17.43 -7.57
N ILE A 131 7.12 -17.32 -6.29
CA ILE A 131 6.84 -16.14 -5.48
C ILE A 131 8.12 -15.63 -4.82
N LEU A 132 8.16 -14.33 -4.57
CA LEU A 132 9.13 -13.69 -3.70
C LEU A 132 8.48 -13.43 -2.34
N GLU A 133 8.99 -14.09 -1.30
CA GLU A 133 8.68 -13.74 0.08
C GLU A 133 9.52 -12.52 0.48
N SER A 134 8.96 -11.34 0.27
CA SER A 134 9.44 -10.07 0.81
C SER A 134 8.45 -9.52 1.84
N PRO A 135 8.92 -8.75 2.85
CA PRO A 135 8.04 -8.13 3.85
C PRO A 135 6.90 -7.34 3.22
N ALA A 136 5.69 -7.46 3.78
CA ALA A 136 4.55 -6.64 3.38
C ALA A 136 4.59 -5.24 4.03
N LEU A 137 5.26 -5.13 5.18
CA LEU A 137 5.39 -3.90 5.94
C LEU A 137 6.76 -3.24 5.71
N PRO A 138 6.87 -1.91 5.93
CA PRO A 138 8.16 -1.22 5.84
C PRO A 138 9.19 -1.78 6.82
N VAL A 139 10.42 -1.96 6.35
CA VAL A 139 11.54 -2.45 7.15
C VAL A 139 12.29 -1.27 7.76
N THR A 140 12.66 -1.37 9.04
CA THR A 140 13.39 -0.29 9.72
C THR A 140 14.89 -0.35 9.42
N GLU A 141 15.51 0.81 9.21
CA GLU A 141 16.97 0.87 9.01
C GLU A 141 17.75 0.21 10.15
N GLY A 142 18.78 -0.54 9.76
CA GLY A 142 19.64 -1.34 10.62
C GLY A 142 19.08 -2.71 11.00
N ASP A 143 17.82 -3.01 10.67
CA ASP A 143 17.27 -4.36 10.87
C ASP A 143 17.74 -5.32 9.77
N SER A 144 17.65 -6.61 10.03
CA SER A 144 17.97 -7.66 9.07
C SER A 144 16.70 -8.13 8.36
N VAL A 145 16.74 -8.25 7.04
CA VAL A 145 15.67 -8.84 6.23
C VAL A 145 16.20 -10.01 5.41
N THR A 146 15.42 -11.08 5.34
CA THR A 146 15.70 -12.21 4.45
C THR A 146 14.61 -12.27 3.38
N LEU A 147 15.01 -12.14 2.13
CA LEU A 147 14.15 -12.38 0.97
C LEU A 147 14.26 -13.86 0.58
N ARG A 148 13.13 -14.52 0.37
CA ARG A 148 13.12 -15.94 -0.02
C ARG A 148 12.37 -16.13 -1.33
N CYS A 149 13.03 -16.76 -2.29
CA CYS A 149 12.40 -17.19 -3.52
C CYS A 149 11.83 -18.60 -3.32
N ARG A 150 10.52 -18.77 -3.53
CA ARG A 150 9.87 -20.08 -3.40
C ARG A 150 9.27 -20.52 -4.72
N TYR A 151 9.35 -21.83 -4.94
CA TYR A 151 8.73 -22.51 -6.07
C TYR A 151 7.59 -23.39 -5.57
N GLN A 152 6.51 -23.43 -6.34
CA GLN A 152 5.34 -24.21 -6.02
C GLN A 152 5.66 -25.70 -6.05
N GLY A 153 5.25 -26.44 -5.01
CA GLY A 153 5.42 -27.90 -4.96
C GLY A 153 6.83 -28.42 -4.65
N THR A 154 7.83 -27.55 -4.48
CA THR A 154 9.19 -27.95 -4.08
C THR A 154 9.47 -27.61 -2.63
N LEU A 155 9.93 -28.59 -1.85
CA LEU A 155 10.39 -28.42 -0.46
C LEU A 155 11.89 -28.11 -0.36
N SER A 156 12.65 -28.29 -1.45
CA SER A 156 14.10 -28.10 -1.49
C SER A 156 14.50 -26.66 -1.78
N ASN A 157 15.63 -26.27 -1.20
CA ASN A 157 16.30 -25.02 -1.53
C ASN A 157 16.86 -25.11 -2.96
N HIS A 158 16.42 -24.21 -3.83
CA HIS A 158 16.84 -24.11 -5.22
C HIS A 158 17.69 -22.86 -5.42
N THR A 159 18.57 -22.91 -6.42
CA THR A 159 19.34 -21.72 -6.79
C THR A 159 18.40 -20.65 -7.34
N ALA A 160 18.33 -19.52 -6.65
CA ALA A 160 17.53 -18.38 -7.05
C ALA A 160 18.45 -17.23 -7.48
N VAL A 161 18.02 -16.51 -8.52
CA VAL A 161 18.65 -15.27 -8.95
C VAL A 161 17.75 -14.12 -8.50
N PHE A 162 18.30 -13.19 -7.72
CA PHE A 162 17.60 -12.03 -7.18
C PHE A 162 17.92 -10.78 -7.99
N TYR A 163 16.88 -10.02 -8.28
CA TYR A 163 16.95 -8.75 -8.98
C TYR A 163 16.39 -7.63 -8.11
N LYS A 164 17.00 -6.45 -8.20
CA LYS A 164 16.50 -5.19 -7.63
C LYS A 164 16.50 -4.13 -8.72
N ASP A 165 15.37 -3.47 -8.91
CA ASP A 165 15.20 -2.38 -9.89
C ASP A 165 15.67 -2.82 -11.30
N GLY A 166 15.33 -4.07 -11.68
CA GLY A 166 15.70 -4.70 -12.95
C GLY A 166 17.15 -5.22 -13.03
N SER A 167 18.00 -4.94 -12.04
CA SER A 167 19.41 -5.34 -12.03
C SER A 167 19.64 -6.60 -11.20
N LEU A 168 20.47 -7.53 -11.68
CA LEU A 168 20.88 -8.71 -10.90
C LEU A 168 21.73 -8.26 -9.71
N ILE A 169 21.31 -8.63 -8.50
CA ILE A 169 22.02 -8.27 -7.27
C ILE A 169 22.71 -9.46 -6.59
N ARG A 170 22.16 -10.68 -6.72
CA ARG A 170 22.70 -11.88 -6.08
C ARG A 170 22.19 -13.16 -6.74
N THR A 171 22.97 -14.22 -6.58
CA THR A 171 22.58 -15.59 -6.91
C THR A 171 22.86 -16.45 -5.69
N GLU A 172 21.83 -17.08 -5.13
CA GLU A 172 21.90 -17.80 -3.86
C GLU A 172 21.43 -19.24 -4.06
N THR A 173 22.27 -20.22 -3.71
CA THR A 173 21.97 -21.66 -3.89
C THR A 173 20.89 -22.15 -2.93
N THR A 174 20.70 -21.45 -1.81
CA THR A 174 19.66 -21.74 -0.82
C THR A 174 18.29 -21.20 -1.23
N GLY A 175 18.23 -20.31 -2.22
CA GLY A 175 17.01 -19.58 -2.56
C GLY A 175 16.68 -18.45 -1.59
N GLU A 176 17.58 -18.12 -0.67
CA GLU A 176 17.42 -17.08 0.35
C GLU A 176 18.54 -16.05 0.26
N MET A 177 18.19 -14.77 0.32
CA MET A 177 19.11 -13.65 0.33
C MET A 177 18.86 -12.78 1.57
N THR A 178 19.86 -12.68 2.44
CA THR A 178 19.79 -11.83 3.64
C THR A 178 20.53 -10.51 3.43
N ILE A 179 19.84 -9.40 3.75
CA ILE A 179 20.41 -8.07 3.93
C ILE A 179 20.50 -7.83 5.44
N PRO A 180 21.70 -7.92 6.05
CA PRO A 180 21.85 -7.99 7.51
C PRO A 180 21.62 -6.65 8.22
N ALA A 181 21.83 -5.53 7.52
CA ALA A 181 21.62 -4.19 8.05
C ALA A 181 21.04 -3.31 6.95
N VAL A 182 19.71 -3.22 6.92
CA VAL A 182 18.95 -2.48 5.91
C VAL A 182 19.25 -0.98 5.98
N SER A 183 19.35 -0.36 4.82
CA SER A 183 19.59 1.07 4.63
C SER A 183 18.60 1.64 3.60
N LYS A 184 18.47 2.96 3.53
CA LYS A 184 17.56 3.57 2.53
C LYS A 184 17.85 3.17 1.08
N SER A 185 19.09 2.81 0.72
CA SER A 185 19.42 2.32 -0.64
C SER A 185 18.88 0.93 -0.96
N ASP A 186 18.48 0.16 0.05
CA ASP A 186 17.84 -1.14 -0.11
C ASP A 186 16.34 -1.01 -0.46
N GLU A 187 15.75 0.19 -0.42
CA GLU A 187 14.39 0.41 -0.93
C GLU A 187 14.35 0.22 -2.46
N GLY A 188 13.35 -0.51 -2.97
CA GLY A 188 13.18 -0.73 -4.41
C GLY A 188 12.25 -1.89 -4.78
N LEU A 189 12.18 -2.18 -6.08
CA LEU A 189 11.42 -3.30 -6.64
C LEU A 189 12.28 -4.56 -6.69
N TYR A 190 11.87 -5.60 -5.99
CA TYR A 190 12.56 -6.88 -5.97
C TYR A 190 11.78 -7.95 -6.72
N LYS A 191 12.49 -8.84 -7.41
CA LYS A 191 11.95 -10.10 -7.94
C LYS A 191 13.00 -11.20 -7.91
N CYS A 192 12.56 -12.44 -8.08
CA CYS A 192 13.47 -13.57 -8.21
C CYS A 192 13.09 -14.49 -9.37
N THR A 193 14.07 -15.23 -9.88
CA THR A 193 13.87 -16.24 -10.93
C THR A 193 14.57 -17.53 -10.57
N ASN A 194 14.13 -18.62 -11.21
CA ASN A 194 14.88 -19.88 -11.18
C ASN A 194 16.19 -19.76 -11.93
N SER A 195 17.18 -20.57 -11.57
CA SER A 195 18.41 -20.74 -12.33
C SER A 195 18.17 -21.26 -13.75
N SER A 196 17.08 -22.02 -13.97
CA SER A 196 16.64 -22.43 -15.32
C SER A 196 15.87 -21.35 -16.08
N SER A 197 15.57 -20.19 -15.46
CA SER A 197 14.73 -19.10 -16.01
C SER A 197 13.32 -19.51 -16.44
N GLU A 198 12.85 -20.70 -16.04
CA GLU A 198 11.51 -21.23 -16.40
C GLU A 198 10.35 -20.58 -15.61
N GLY A 199 10.66 -19.58 -14.78
CA GLY A 199 9.67 -18.81 -14.04
C GLY A 199 10.29 -17.63 -13.31
N GLU A 200 9.53 -16.54 -13.23
CA GLU A 200 9.84 -15.35 -12.44
C GLU A 200 8.71 -15.05 -11.45
N SER A 201 9.08 -14.54 -10.28
CA SER A 201 8.10 -13.98 -9.35
C SER A 201 7.56 -12.65 -9.89
N PRO A 202 6.34 -12.25 -9.51
CA PRO A 202 5.94 -10.84 -9.59
C PRO A 202 6.95 -9.95 -8.87
N GLU A 203 7.03 -8.68 -9.28
CA GLU A 203 7.81 -7.68 -8.55
C GLU A 203 7.13 -7.30 -7.24
N SER A 204 7.92 -7.07 -6.20
CA SER A 204 7.45 -6.60 -4.91
C SER A 204 8.27 -5.40 -4.43
N TRP A 205 7.59 -4.33 -4.04
CA TRP A 205 8.23 -3.12 -3.52
C TRP A 205 8.57 -3.28 -2.05
N MET A 206 9.86 -3.25 -1.69
CA MET A 206 10.31 -3.21 -0.30
C MET A 206 10.56 -1.77 0.12
N THR A 207 9.82 -1.29 1.12
CA THR A 207 9.97 0.07 1.67
C THR A 207 10.91 0.06 2.87
N VAL A 208 11.75 1.09 2.99
CA VAL A 208 12.66 1.27 4.14
C VAL A 208 12.33 2.56 4.91
N THR A 209 12.13 2.43 6.21
CA THR A 209 11.84 3.52 7.15
C THR A 209 13.02 3.81 8.06
N ALA A 210 13.32 5.10 8.26
CA ALA A 210 14.39 5.53 9.15
C ALA A 210 14.12 5.10 10.60
N ARG A 211 15.17 4.70 11.30
CA ARG A 211 15.08 4.32 12.71
C ARG A 211 14.62 5.51 13.56
N GLY A 212 13.57 5.32 14.35
CA GLY A 212 13.00 6.36 15.23
C GLY A 212 12.01 7.31 14.55
N SER A 213 11.62 7.06 13.29
CA SER A 213 10.49 7.76 12.67
C SER A 213 9.15 7.14 13.09
N THR A 214 8.15 7.98 13.41
CA THR A 214 6.77 7.51 13.64
C THR A 214 6.10 7.20 12.29
N PRO A 215 5.30 6.11 12.19
CA PRO A 215 4.56 5.80 10.98
C PRO A 215 3.63 6.97 10.61
N SER A 216 3.88 7.59 9.47
CA SER A 216 3.04 8.67 8.93
C SER A 216 1.72 8.07 8.45
N SER A 217 0.60 8.56 8.99
CA SER A 217 -0.77 8.18 8.61
C SER A 217 -1.22 8.69 7.23
N SER A 218 -0.28 8.98 6.34
CA SER A 218 -0.58 9.45 4.99
C SER A 218 -0.63 8.27 4.01
N PRO A 219 -1.61 8.23 3.09
CA PRO A 219 -1.65 7.22 2.03
C PRO A 219 -0.36 7.26 1.20
N PRO A 220 0.13 6.13 0.67
CA PRO A 220 1.23 6.14 -0.28
C PRO A 220 0.84 7.04 -1.46
N LYS A 221 1.71 8.00 -1.76
CA LYS A 221 1.57 8.84 -2.94
C LYS A 221 1.55 7.90 -4.14
N ALA A 222 0.49 7.97 -4.94
CA ALA A 222 0.35 7.16 -6.15
C ALA A 222 1.65 7.25 -6.97
N LEU A 223 2.19 6.10 -7.35
CA LEU A 223 3.29 6.01 -8.31
C LEU A 223 2.87 6.79 -9.57
N PRO A 224 3.73 7.62 -10.17
CA PRO A 224 3.40 8.24 -11.45
C PRO A 224 3.09 7.13 -12.44
N SER A 225 1.86 7.17 -12.96
CA SER A 225 1.46 6.30 -14.07
C SER A 225 2.45 6.50 -15.21
N PRO A 226 2.85 5.44 -15.95
CA PRO A 226 3.57 5.66 -17.19
C PRO A 226 2.72 6.60 -18.04
N LEU A 227 3.30 7.74 -18.44
CA LEU A 227 2.67 8.68 -19.36
C LEU A 227 2.12 7.86 -20.52
N SER A 228 0.79 7.86 -20.67
CA SER A 228 0.18 7.36 -21.89
C SER A 228 0.81 8.13 -23.06
N PRO A 229 1.19 7.46 -24.16
CA PRO A 229 1.52 8.18 -25.38
C PRO A 229 0.31 9.06 -25.74
N PRO A 230 0.53 10.28 -26.26
CA PRO A 230 -0.57 11.18 -26.57
C PRO A 230 -1.55 10.46 -27.49
N LEU A 231 -2.82 10.42 -27.07
CA LEU A 231 -3.93 9.96 -27.89
C LEU A 231 -3.90 10.75 -29.20
N SER A 232 -3.48 10.10 -30.28
CA SER A 232 -3.65 10.63 -31.62
C SER A 232 -5.15 10.62 -31.91
N VAL A 233 -5.80 11.76 -31.69
CA VAL A 233 -7.21 11.96 -32.00
C VAL A 233 -7.34 11.90 -33.52
N CYS A 234 -7.69 10.72 -34.03
CA CYS A 234 -8.15 10.59 -35.41
C CYS A 234 -9.56 11.17 -35.48
N LEU A 235 -9.66 12.47 -35.75
CA LEU A 235 -10.90 13.07 -36.21
C LEU A 235 -11.22 12.43 -37.57
N TRP A 236 -12.20 11.53 -37.57
CA TRP A 236 -12.84 11.09 -38.81
C TRP A 236 -13.63 12.26 -39.40
N VAL A 237 -12.95 13.06 -40.21
CA VAL A 237 -13.60 13.88 -41.24
C VAL A 237 -13.25 13.21 -42.56
N GLY A 238 -14.27 12.97 -43.38
CA GLY A 238 -14.21 12.10 -44.56
C GLY A 238 -12.89 12.10 -45.31
N GLY A 239 -12.34 10.89 -45.45
CA GLY A 239 -11.48 10.43 -46.55
C GLY A 239 -10.44 11.40 -47.08
N CYS A 240 -9.30 11.51 -46.40
CA CYS A 240 -7.95 11.58 -46.98
C CYS A 240 -6.91 11.76 -45.86
N SER A 241 -6.03 10.79 -45.64
CA SER A 241 -4.81 11.01 -44.84
C SER A 241 -3.74 11.66 -45.71
N LEU A 242 -3.42 12.93 -45.42
CA LEU A 242 -2.19 13.57 -45.87
C LEU A 242 -1.08 13.20 -44.87
N HIS A 243 -0.08 12.47 -45.35
CA HIS A 243 1.15 12.19 -44.60
C HIS A 243 2.10 13.38 -44.77
N LEU A 244 2.28 14.20 -43.74
CA LEU A 244 3.40 15.15 -43.70
C LEU A 244 4.64 14.40 -43.19
N SER A 245 5.50 13.98 -44.13
CA SER A 245 6.89 13.63 -43.83
C SER A 245 7.72 14.91 -43.88
N ASP A 246 8.42 15.22 -42.80
CA ASP A 246 9.44 16.27 -42.80
C ASP A 246 10.61 15.82 -43.68
N HIS A 247 10.90 16.55 -44.75
CA HIS A 247 11.92 16.22 -45.73
C HIS A 247 12.95 17.36 -45.80
N SER A 248 14.04 17.22 -45.04
CA SER A 248 15.28 17.93 -45.34
C SER A 248 16.18 17.05 -46.22
N THR A 249 16.24 17.43 -47.50
CA THR A 249 17.34 17.23 -48.47
C THR A 249 17.82 15.81 -48.87
N GLY A 250 17.57 15.43 -50.14
CA GLY A 250 18.36 14.42 -50.91
C GLY A 250 17.52 13.52 -51.86
N PRO A 251 17.93 13.22 -53.12
CA PRO A 251 16.95 12.93 -54.19
C PRO A 251 16.98 11.51 -54.81
N VAL A 252 15.82 11.15 -55.40
CA VAL A 252 15.49 10.20 -56.50
C VAL A 252 15.67 8.67 -56.31
N LEU A 253 14.56 7.93 -56.44
CA LEU A 253 14.21 7.00 -57.54
C LEU A 253 13.14 5.98 -57.10
N GLN A 254 11.94 6.06 -57.74
CA GLN A 254 11.13 4.97 -58.33
C GLN A 254 10.79 3.74 -57.45
N GLU A 255 9.59 3.16 -57.41
CA GLU A 255 8.51 2.96 -58.38
C GLU A 255 7.37 2.22 -57.65
N GLU A 256 6.11 2.39 -58.09
CA GLU A 256 4.93 1.48 -58.04
C GLU A 256 4.56 0.69 -56.73
N GLN A 257 3.31 0.37 -56.36
CA GLN A 257 1.96 0.46 -56.94
C GLN A 257 0.95 0.10 -55.83
N ARG A 258 -0.23 0.74 -55.88
CA ARG A 258 -1.61 0.21 -55.69
C ARG A 258 -1.97 -0.61 -54.43
N CYS A 259 -2.85 -0.04 -53.59
CA CYS A 259 -3.78 -0.81 -52.76
C CYS A 259 -5.20 -0.73 -53.36
N SER A 260 -5.78 -1.89 -53.64
CA SER A 260 -7.23 -2.06 -53.88
C SER A 260 -7.97 -2.15 -52.54
N CYS A 261 -9.26 -1.85 -52.61
CA CYS A 261 -10.24 -1.62 -51.53
C CYS A 261 -10.16 -2.51 -50.29
#